data_AF-A0A2U4BKC9-F1
#
_entry.id   AF-A0A2U4BKC9-F1
#
_cell.length_a   1.000
_cell.length_b   1.000
_cell.length_c   1.000
_cell.angle_alpha   90.00
_cell.angle_beta   90.00
_cell.angle_gamma   90.00
#
_symmetry.space_group_name_H-M   'P 1'
#
loop_
_entity.id
_entity.type
_entity.pdbx_description
1 polymer ?
#
loop_
_entity_poly.entity_id
_entity_poly.type
_entity_poly.pdbx_seq_one_letter_code
_entity_poly.pdbx_strand_id
1 'polypeptide(L)'
;MSVRTLPLLFLNLGGEMLYILDQRLRAQNIPGDKARKVLNDIISTMFNRKFMEELFKPQELYSKKALRTVYDRLAHASIMRLNQASMDKLYDLMTMAFKYQVLLCPRPKDVLLVTFNHLDAIKGFIRDSPTILHQVDETFQQLTEIYGGLSAGEFQLIRQTLLIFFQDLHIRVSIFLKDKVQNSNGRFVLPVSGPLPWGTKVPGLIRTFNNKGEEVRKVEFKHGGSYVAAPKEGSFELYGDRVLKLGTNMYSVNRPVETHMSGASENLAAQTQESIAPNPLAKEELNLLARLIGGMEIKKPSGPEPGFRLNLFTTDEEEETSRRTKSWLGSWGSLRSWTSQGGAPARAMTCLP
;
A
#
# COMPACT_ATOMS: atom_id res chain seq x y z
N MET A 1 5.57 15.22 10.31
CA MET A 1 4.71 14.28 9.55
C MET A 1 3.73 15.09 8.71
N SER A 2 3.36 14.63 7.51
CA SER A 2 2.43 15.37 6.64
C SER A 2 0.97 15.06 6.97
N VAL A 3 0.17 16.11 7.15
CA VAL A 3 -1.28 16.04 7.41
C VAL A 3 -2.13 15.85 6.14
N ARG A 4 -1.49 15.74 4.97
CA ARG A 4 -2.15 15.51 3.67
C ARG A 4 -1.88 14.10 3.15
N THR A 5 -1.42 13.18 4.00
CA THR A 5 -1.02 11.83 3.55
C THR A 5 -2.19 10.86 3.45
N LEU A 6 -3.23 11.07 4.26
CA LEU A 6 -4.32 10.13 4.42
C LEU A 6 -5.14 9.88 3.15
N PRO A 7 -5.53 10.88 2.34
CA PRO A 7 -6.27 10.63 1.10
C PRO A 7 -5.50 9.73 0.14
N LEU A 8 -4.20 9.96 -0.02
CA LEU A 8 -3.35 9.11 -0.85
C LEU A 8 -3.26 7.69 -0.28
N LEU A 9 -3.02 7.54 1.02
CA LEU A 9 -2.97 6.21 1.64
C LEU A 9 -4.28 5.44 1.43
N PHE A 10 -5.41 6.09 1.65
CA PHE A 10 -6.72 5.49 1.51
C PHE A 10 -7.05 5.13 0.05
N LEU A 11 -6.88 6.06 -0.90
CA LEU A 11 -7.23 5.80 -2.30
C LEU A 11 -6.37 4.69 -2.92
N ASN A 12 -5.06 4.68 -2.65
CA ASN A 12 -4.18 3.64 -3.21
C ASN A 12 -4.47 2.26 -2.60
N LEU A 13 -4.68 2.16 -1.28
CA LEU A 13 -5.06 0.88 -0.66
C LEU A 13 -6.43 0.41 -1.16
N GLY A 14 -7.40 1.31 -1.33
CA GLY A 14 -8.69 0.97 -1.92
C GLY A 14 -8.58 0.50 -3.37
N GLY A 15 -7.69 1.10 -4.17
CA GLY A 15 -7.34 0.62 -5.51
C GLY A 15 -6.78 -0.80 -5.50
N GLU A 16 -5.81 -1.09 -4.62
CA GLU A 16 -5.29 -2.45 -4.45
C GLU A 16 -6.37 -3.45 -4.01
N MET A 17 -7.27 -3.03 -3.11
CA MET A 17 -8.39 -3.87 -2.68
C MET A 17 -9.27 -4.25 -3.87
N LEU A 18 -9.64 -3.29 -4.71
CA LEU A 18 -10.48 -3.51 -5.89
C LEU A 18 -9.78 -4.39 -6.92
N TYR A 19 -8.47 -4.23 -7.13
CA TYR A 19 -7.69 -5.15 -7.97
C TYR A 19 -7.77 -6.60 -7.49
N ILE A 20 -7.54 -6.82 -6.20
CA ILE A 20 -7.55 -8.17 -5.62
C ILE A 20 -8.96 -8.77 -5.70
N LEU A 21 -10.00 -7.98 -5.38
CA LEU A 21 -11.38 -8.44 -5.42
C LEU A 21 -11.84 -8.77 -6.84
N ASP A 22 -11.58 -7.91 -7.84
CA ASP A 22 -11.92 -8.19 -9.24
C ASP A 22 -11.29 -9.49 -9.73
N GLN A 23 -10.00 -9.71 -9.46
CA GLN A 23 -9.33 -10.95 -9.83
C GLN A 23 -9.92 -12.18 -9.15
N ARG A 24 -10.33 -12.07 -7.88
CA ARG A 24 -10.93 -13.18 -7.13
C ARG A 24 -12.36 -13.51 -7.58
N LEU A 25 -13.16 -12.48 -7.87
CA LEU A 25 -14.49 -12.65 -8.45
C LEU A 25 -14.41 -13.37 -9.81
N ARG A 26 -13.43 -12.99 -10.65
CA ARG A 26 -13.17 -13.65 -11.95
C ARG A 26 -12.69 -15.09 -11.76
N ALA A 27 -11.72 -15.32 -10.87
CA ALA A 27 -11.17 -16.66 -10.63
C ALA A 27 -12.21 -17.66 -10.11
N GLN A 28 -13.22 -17.18 -9.38
CA GLN A 28 -14.34 -18.00 -8.90
C GLN A 28 -15.52 -18.05 -9.87
N ASN A 29 -15.36 -17.53 -11.09
CA ASN A 29 -16.39 -17.49 -12.13
C ASN A 29 -17.72 -16.90 -11.62
N ILE A 30 -17.65 -15.88 -10.76
CA ILE A 30 -18.85 -15.18 -10.30
C ILE A 30 -19.53 -14.52 -11.51
N PRO A 31 -20.86 -14.66 -11.68
CA PRO A 31 -21.58 -14.06 -12.80
C PRO A 31 -21.27 -12.58 -12.93
N GLY A 32 -21.05 -12.12 -14.17
CA GLY A 32 -20.55 -10.77 -14.46
C GLY A 32 -21.42 -9.65 -13.86
N ASP A 33 -22.73 -9.82 -13.83
CA ASP A 33 -23.65 -8.84 -13.24
C ASP A 33 -23.54 -8.78 -11.71
N LYS A 34 -23.32 -9.94 -11.05
CA LYS A 34 -23.09 -9.99 -9.60
C LYS A 34 -21.72 -9.40 -9.24
N ALA A 35 -20.69 -9.72 -9.99
CA ALA A 35 -19.35 -9.14 -9.80
C ALA A 35 -19.38 -7.61 -9.98
N ARG A 36 -20.09 -7.12 -11.01
CA ARG A 36 -20.30 -5.69 -11.25
C ARG A 36 -21.02 -5.02 -10.10
N LYS A 37 -22.12 -5.61 -9.60
CA LYS A 37 -22.86 -5.09 -8.44
C LYS A 37 -21.96 -4.97 -7.21
N VAL A 38 -21.17 -6.01 -6.93
CA VAL A 38 -20.21 -6.01 -5.81
C VAL A 38 -19.19 -4.86 -5.94
N LEU A 39 -18.56 -4.68 -7.10
CA LEU A 39 -17.59 -3.61 -7.30
C LEU A 39 -18.25 -2.23 -7.23
N ASN A 40 -19.39 -2.02 -7.90
CA ASN A 40 -20.12 -0.75 -7.88
C ASN A 40 -20.55 -0.36 -6.44
N ASP A 41 -21.03 -1.31 -5.63
CA ASP A 41 -21.44 -1.05 -4.23
C ASP A 41 -20.23 -0.61 -3.37
N ILE A 42 -19.08 -1.28 -3.53
CA ILE A 42 -17.85 -0.94 -2.81
C ILE A 42 -17.33 0.44 -3.25
N ILE A 43 -17.27 0.70 -4.56
CA ILE A 43 -16.81 1.98 -5.11
C ILE A 43 -17.76 3.11 -4.67
N SER A 44 -19.08 2.92 -4.75
CA SER A 44 -20.05 3.92 -4.32
C SER A 44 -19.91 4.28 -2.84
N THR A 45 -19.62 3.29 -1.99
CA THR A 45 -19.39 3.52 -0.55
C THR A 45 -18.04 4.22 -0.32
N MET A 46 -17.00 3.77 -1.04
CA MET A 46 -15.65 4.34 -0.94
C MET A 46 -15.63 5.81 -1.37
N PHE A 47 -16.29 6.17 -2.47
CA PHE A 47 -16.33 7.53 -3.03
C PHE A 47 -17.57 8.33 -2.60
N ASN A 48 -18.16 7.98 -1.46
CA ASN A 48 -19.25 8.77 -0.92
C ASN A 48 -18.78 10.21 -0.64
N ARG A 49 -19.53 11.19 -1.16
CA ARG A 49 -19.17 12.61 -1.07
C ARG A 49 -18.86 13.09 0.35
N LYS A 50 -19.72 12.80 1.33
CA LYS A 50 -19.51 13.23 2.73
C LYS A 50 -18.26 12.61 3.32
N PHE A 51 -18.00 11.34 2.99
CA PHE A 51 -16.81 10.65 3.45
C PHE A 51 -15.54 11.23 2.82
N MET A 52 -15.56 11.52 1.51
CA MET A 52 -14.44 12.16 0.82
C MET A 52 -14.16 13.56 1.39
N GLU A 53 -15.20 14.39 1.59
CA GLU A 53 -15.05 15.72 2.21
C GLU A 53 -14.34 15.65 3.58
N GLU A 54 -14.64 14.65 4.41
CA GLU A 54 -13.92 14.44 5.69
C GLU A 54 -12.51 13.86 5.50
N LEU A 55 -12.32 12.95 4.54
CA LEU A 55 -11.03 12.32 4.26
C LEU A 55 -9.98 13.36 3.82
N PHE A 56 -10.39 14.33 3.00
CA PHE A 56 -9.51 15.36 2.45
C PHE A 56 -9.19 16.51 3.43
N LYS A 57 -9.82 16.55 4.61
CA LYS A 57 -9.41 17.50 5.66
C LYS A 57 -7.98 17.21 6.09
N PRO A 58 -7.15 18.25 6.33
CA PRO A 58 -5.81 18.05 6.87
C PRO A 58 -5.87 17.33 8.23
N GLN A 59 -5.33 16.11 8.30
CA GLN A 59 -5.38 15.26 9.48
C GLN A 59 -4.22 14.26 9.51
N GLU A 60 -3.94 13.72 10.69
CA GLU A 60 -2.93 12.68 10.85
C GLU A 60 -3.40 11.33 10.26
N LEU A 61 -2.45 10.42 10.05
CA LEU A 61 -2.79 9.07 9.61
C LEU A 61 -3.51 8.31 10.72
N TYR A 62 -4.51 7.54 10.33
CA TYR A 62 -5.14 6.57 11.22
C TYR A 62 -4.13 5.51 11.68
N SER A 63 -4.37 4.97 12.88
CA SER A 63 -3.67 3.76 13.31
C SER A 63 -3.93 2.60 12.34
N LYS A 64 -2.95 1.70 12.19
CA LYS A 64 -3.08 0.49 11.36
C LYS A 64 -4.34 -0.32 11.68
N LYS A 65 -4.70 -0.41 12.97
CA LYS A 65 -5.90 -1.13 13.44
C LYS A 65 -7.18 -0.44 12.98
N ALA A 66 -7.24 0.88 13.08
CA ALA A 66 -8.44 1.63 12.70
C ALA A 66 -8.64 1.67 11.18
N LEU A 67 -7.56 1.87 10.43
CA LEU A 67 -7.60 1.78 8.97
C LEU A 67 -8.07 0.40 8.51
N ARG A 68 -7.60 -0.67 9.17
CA ARG A 68 -8.09 -2.04 8.94
C ARG A 68 -9.60 -2.17 9.15
N THR A 69 -10.15 -1.59 10.22
CA THR A 69 -11.60 -1.60 10.46
C THR A 69 -12.39 -0.86 9.38
N VAL A 70 -11.85 0.24 8.86
CA VAL A 70 -12.47 0.96 7.72
C VAL A 70 -12.55 0.05 6.49
N TYR A 71 -11.46 -0.64 6.14
CA TYR A 71 -11.46 -1.56 5.00
C TYR A 71 -12.33 -2.80 5.20
N ASP A 72 -12.42 -3.31 6.42
CA ASP A 72 -13.35 -4.39 6.75
C ASP A 72 -14.80 -4.01 6.44
N ARG A 73 -15.21 -2.79 6.83
CA ARG A 73 -16.55 -2.27 6.52
C ARG A 73 -16.75 -2.04 5.02
N LEU A 74 -15.73 -1.51 4.32
CA LEU A 74 -15.81 -1.27 2.88
C LEU A 74 -15.96 -2.57 2.09
N ALA A 75 -15.16 -3.60 2.40
CA ALA A 75 -15.25 -4.89 1.72
C ALA A 75 -16.62 -5.56 1.92
N HIS A 76 -17.28 -5.29 3.04
CA HIS A 76 -18.62 -5.79 3.39
C HIS A 76 -19.76 -4.82 3.05
N ALA A 77 -19.49 -3.71 2.38
CA ALA A 77 -20.53 -2.76 1.96
C ALA A 77 -21.47 -3.35 0.90
N SER A 78 -20.99 -4.34 0.14
CA SER A 78 -21.78 -5.05 -0.89
C SER A 78 -22.47 -6.31 -0.34
N ILE A 79 -23.10 -7.09 -1.22
CA ILE A 79 -23.67 -8.41 -0.93
C ILE A 79 -22.61 -9.49 -0.58
N MET A 80 -21.36 -9.28 -0.97
CA MET A 80 -20.26 -10.22 -0.74
C MET A 80 -19.89 -10.28 0.75
N ARG A 81 -19.58 -11.48 1.25
CA ARG A 81 -19.09 -11.68 2.62
C ARG A 81 -17.75 -12.39 2.63
N LEU A 82 -16.76 -11.81 3.30
CA LEU A 82 -15.44 -12.40 3.51
C LEU A 82 -15.34 -12.95 4.92
N ASN A 83 -14.65 -14.08 5.07
CA ASN A 83 -14.30 -14.59 6.38
C ASN A 83 -13.10 -13.81 6.96
N GLN A 84 -12.86 -13.92 8.28
CA GLN A 84 -11.79 -13.18 8.95
C GLN A 84 -10.40 -13.47 8.35
N ALA A 85 -10.10 -14.73 8.02
CA ALA A 85 -8.81 -15.10 7.45
C ALA A 85 -8.59 -14.49 6.05
N SER A 86 -9.65 -14.40 5.24
CA SER A 86 -9.66 -13.76 3.93
C SER A 86 -9.47 -12.25 4.06
N MET A 87 -10.14 -11.61 5.03
CA MET A 87 -9.97 -10.19 5.34
C MET A 87 -8.55 -9.86 5.84
N ASP A 88 -7.97 -10.73 6.68
CA ASP A 88 -6.57 -10.64 7.11
C ASP A 88 -5.63 -10.63 5.91
N LYS A 89 -5.72 -11.65 5.06
CA LYS A 89 -4.87 -11.78 3.87
C LYS A 89 -5.09 -10.64 2.86
N LEU A 90 -6.33 -10.20 2.66
CA LEU A 90 -6.65 -9.08 1.77
C LEU A 90 -5.90 -7.82 2.18
N TYR A 91 -5.98 -7.45 3.46
CA TYR A 91 -5.31 -6.27 4.00
C TYR A 91 -3.77 -6.40 3.93
N ASP A 92 -3.25 -7.59 4.23
CA ASP A 92 -1.81 -7.87 4.12
C ASP A 92 -1.31 -7.71 2.67
N LEU A 93 -2.08 -8.18 1.68
CA LEU A 93 -1.75 -8.01 0.26
C LEU A 93 -1.80 -6.54 -0.17
N MET A 94 -2.88 -5.82 0.17
CA MET A 94 -3.04 -4.40 -0.16
C MET A 94 -1.87 -3.56 0.39
N THR A 95 -1.54 -3.76 1.68
CA THR A 95 -0.50 -2.98 2.35
C THR A 95 0.89 -3.30 1.80
N MET A 96 1.20 -4.57 1.54
CA MET A 96 2.49 -4.94 0.96
C MET A 96 2.63 -4.48 -0.49
N ALA A 97 1.56 -4.51 -1.29
CA ALA A 97 1.57 -4.05 -2.67
C ALA A 97 1.80 -2.53 -2.75
N PHE A 98 1.04 -1.75 -2.00
CA PHE A 98 1.22 -0.30 -2.01
C PHE A 98 2.56 0.12 -1.37
N LYS A 99 3.02 -0.57 -0.30
CA LYS A 99 4.38 -0.39 0.24
C LYS A 99 5.44 -0.54 -0.84
N TYR A 100 5.34 -1.60 -1.65
CA TYR A 100 6.29 -1.85 -2.74
C TYR A 100 6.28 -0.71 -3.77
N GLN A 101 5.11 -0.22 -4.16
CA GLN A 101 4.98 0.88 -5.10
C GLN A 101 5.57 2.19 -4.56
N VAL A 102 5.34 2.53 -3.28
CA VAL A 102 5.94 3.73 -2.65
C VAL A 102 7.47 3.64 -2.58
N LEU A 103 8.02 2.45 -2.34
CA LEU A 103 9.47 2.23 -2.37
C LEU A 103 10.06 2.43 -3.76
N LEU A 104 9.34 2.01 -4.81
CA LEU A 104 9.79 2.12 -6.20
C LEU A 104 9.57 3.48 -6.85
N CYS A 105 8.81 4.39 -6.24
CA CYS A 105 8.58 5.73 -6.80
C CYS A 105 9.92 6.47 -7.00
N PRO A 106 10.30 6.85 -8.25
CA PRO A 106 11.54 7.57 -8.51
C PRO A 106 11.53 8.96 -7.87
N ARG A 107 10.44 9.73 -8.04
CA ARG A 107 10.22 11.02 -7.38
C ARG A 107 9.14 10.89 -6.31
N PRO A 108 9.18 11.69 -5.23
CA PRO A 108 8.09 11.73 -4.25
C PRO A 108 6.74 12.11 -4.84
N LYS A 109 6.73 13.01 -5.84
CA LYS A 109 5.52 13.41 -6.58
C LYS A 109 4.89 12.26 -7.37
N ASP A 110 5.66 11.23 -7.74
CA ASP A 110 5.15 10.11 -8.52
C ASP A 110 4.12 9.27 -7.74
N VAL A 111 4.06 9.36 -6.40
CA VAL A 111 2.97 8.77 -5.60
C VAL A 111 1.59 9.26 -6.03
N LEU A 112 1.49 10.51 -6.49
CA LEU A 112 0.25 11.04 -7.04
C LEU A 112 -0.11 10.36 -8.38
N LEU A 113 0.87 10.08 -9.23
CA LEU A 113 0.66 9.32 -10.47
C LEU A 113 0.22 7.88 -10.19
N VAL A 114 0.77 7.24 -9.15
CA VAL A 114 0.30 5.93 -8.68
C VAL A 114 -1.19 6.01 -8.33
N THR A 115 -1.57 7.05 -7.57
CA THR A 115 -2.96 7.27 -7.16
C THR A 115 -3.87 7.48 -8.37
N PHE A 116 -3.42 8.24 -9.36
CA PHE A 116 -4.17 8.46 -10.61
C PHE A 116 -4.32 7.17 -11.43
N ASN A 117 -3.31 6.31 -11.50
CA ASN A 117 -3.44 4.99 -12.11
C ASN A 117 -4.51 4.13 -11.41
N HIS A 118 -4.57 4.16 -10.07
CA HIS A 118 -5.66 3.47 -9.35
C HIS A 118 -7.02 4.07 -9.69
N LEU A 119 -7.16 5.40 -9.72
CA LEU A 119 -8.42 6.04 -10.08
C LEU A 119 -8.85 5.72 -11.51
N ASP A 120 -7.93 5.74 -12.47
CA ASP A 120 -8.20 5.38 -13.86
C ASP A 120 -8.71 3.94 -13.96
N ALA A 121 -8.11 3.02 -13.22
CA ALA A 121 -8.56 1.63 -13.20
C ALA A 121 -9.91 1.45 -12.47
N ILE A 122 -10.15 2.21 -11.39
CA ILE A 122 -11.43 2.24 -10.69
C ILE A 122 -12.54 2.70 -11.62
N LYS A 123 -12.32 3.74 -12.43
CA LYS A 123 -13.26 4.16 -13.48
C LYS A 123 -13.56 3.02 -14.45
N GLY A 124 -12.56 2.21 -14.80
CA GLY A 124 -12.72 1.02 -15.63
C GLY A 124 -13.54 -0.11 -15.00
N PHE A 125 -13.66 -0.17 -13.67
CA PHE A 125 -14.53 -1.13 -12.98
C PHE A 125 -15.99 -0.69 -12.94
N ILE A 126 -16.25 0.61 -12.96
CA ILE A 126 -17.61 1.16 -12.93
C ILE A 126 -18.29 0.85 -14.26
N ARG A 127 -19.47 0.24 -14.17
CA ARG A 127 -20.33 -0.01 -15.33
C ARG A 127 -21.75 0.43 -15.03
N ASP A 128 -22.38 1.07 -16.01
CA ASP A 128 -23.78 1.47 -16.00
C ASP A 128 -24.17 2.38 -14.81
N SER A 129 -23.22 3.17 -14.29
CA SER A 129 -23.48 4.09 -13.18
C SER A 129 -22.76 5.44 -13.34
N PRO A 130 -23.38 6.39 -14.06
CA PRO A 130 -22.81 7.73 -14.25
C PRO A 130 -22.60 8.49 -12.94
N THR A 131 -23.44 8.27 -11.94
CA THR A 131 -23.32 8.92 -10.63
C THR A 131 -22.03 8.52 -9.90
N ILE A 132 -21.67 7.24 -9.90
CA ILE A 132 -20.44 6.77 -9.26
C ILE A 132 -19.23 7.28 -10.03
N LEU A 133 -19.29 7.28 -11.38
CA LEU A 133 -18.23 7.84 -12.22
C LEU A 133 -17.96 9.31 -11.88
N HIS A 134 -19.02 10.12 -11.76
CA HIS A 134 -18.93 11.52 -11.38
C HIS A 134 -18.27 11.71 -10.01
N GLN A 135 -18.59 10.87 -9.01
CA GLN A 135 -17.97 10.93 -7.69
C GLN A 135 -16.44 10.67 -7.74
N VAL A 136 -16.02 9.74 -8.60
CA VAL A 136 -14.59 9.48 -8.83
C VAL A 136 -13.91 10.65 -9.56
N ASP A 137 -14.59 11.26 -10.53
CA ASP A 137 -14.10 12.45 -11.24
C ASP A 137 -13.97 13.67 -10.29
N GLU A 138 -14.96 13.92 -9.43
CA GLU A 138 -14.89 14.95 -8.38
C GLU A 138 -13.69 14.71 -7.44
N THR A 139 -13.46 13.46 -7.05
CA THR A 139 -12.31 13.09 -6.19
C THR A 139 -10.98 13.32 -6.90
N PHE A 140 -10.91 13.06 -8.22
CA PHE A 140 -9.75 13.39 -9.03
C PHE A 140 -9.49 14.90 -9.05
N GLN A 141 -10.53 15.71 -9.27
CA GLN A 141 -10.40 17.18 -9.26
C GLN A 141 -9.89 17.69 -7.91
N GLN A 142 -10.44 17.19 -6.80
CA GLN A 142 -9.97 17.55 -5.46
C GLN A 142 -8.49 17.17 -5.24
N LEU A 143 -8.04 16.01 -5.74
CA LEU A 143 -6.61 15.65 -5.68
C LEU A 143 -5.75 16.63 -6.48
N THR A 144 -6.17 17.01 -7.69
CA THR A 144 -5.41 17.94 -8.51
C THR A 144 -5.32 19.32 -7.85
N GLU A 145 -6.41 19.80 -7.26
CA GLU A 145 -6.45 21.08 -6.54
C GLU A 145 -5.55 21.08 -5.29
N ILE A 146 -5.61 20.01 -4.48
CA ILE A 146 -4.88 19.95 -3.21
C ILE A 146 -3.39 19.64 -3.41
N TYR A 147 -3.07 18.75 -4.35
CA TYR A 147 -1.71 18.23 -4.51
C TYR A 147 -0.95 18.86 -5.70
N GLY A 148 -1.65 19.50 -6.64
CA GLY A 148 -1.04 20.06 -7.86
C GLY A 148 -0.03 21.17 -7.58
N GLY A 149 -0.26 21.99 -6.55
CA GLY A 149 0.60 23.10 -6.15
C GLY A 149 1.68 22.75 -5.13
N LEU A 150 1.78 21.49 -4.67
CA LEU A 150 2.74 21.13 -3.61
C LEU A 150 4.17 21.13 -4.12
N SER A 151 5.07 21.60 -3.26
CA SER A 151 6.51 21.55 -3.49
C SER A 151 7.07 20.12 -3.41
N ALA A 152 8.27 19.92 -3.96
CA ALA A 152 8.99 18.64 -3.83
C ALA A 152 9.24 18.26 -2.36
N GLY A 153 9.45 19.25 -1.48
CA GLY A 153 9.64 19.02 -0.04
C GLY A 153 8.38 18.51 0.64
N GLU A 154 7.21 19.06 0.31
CA GLU A 154 5.93 18.57 0.84
C GLU A 154 5.62 17.15 0.37
N PHE A 155 5.86 16.85 -0.91
CA PHE A 155 5.75 15.47 -1.41
C PHE A 155 6.74 14.52 -0.73
N GLN A 156 7.95 14.99 -0.41
CA GLN A 156 8.92 14.19 0.35
C GLN A 156 8.42 13.90 1.76
N LEU A 157 7.78 14.86 2.45
CA LEU A 157 7.16 14.66 3.76
C LEU A 157 5.98 13.68 3.69
N ILE A 158 5.17 13.72 2.62
CA ILE A 158 4.11 12.74 2.35
C ILE A 158 4.73 11.34 2.19
N ARG A 159 5.74 11.21 1.32
CA ARG A 159 6.43 9.93 1.08
C ARG A 159 7.03 9.37 2.37
N GLN A 160 7.71 10.21 3.16
CA GLN A 160 8.26 9.82 4.45
C GLN A 160 7.16 9.32 5.39
N THR A 161 6.02 10.01 5.45
CA THR A 161 4.88 9.65 6.28
C THR A 161 4.29 8.29 5.87
N LEU A 162 4.18 8.01 4.57
CA LEU A 162 3.80 6.69 4.04
C LEU A 162 4.83 5.61 4.41
N LEU A 163 6.12 5.88 4.24
CA LEU A 163 7.19 4.93 4.56
C LEU A 163 7.21 4.55 6.04
N ILE A 164 7.00 5.54 6.93
CA ILE A 164 6.85 5.31 8.38
C ILE A 164 5.60 4.47 8.66
N PHE A 165 4.47 4.74 7.98
CA PHE A 165 3.28 3.91 8.13
C PHE A 165 3.55 2.44 7.75
N PHE A 166 4.28 2.20 6.66
CA PHE A 166 4.64 0.85 6.20
C PHE A 166 5.87 0.25 6.90
N GLN A 167 6.46 0.98 7.84
CA GLN A 167 7.59 0.50 8.62
C GLN A 167 7.21 -0.79 9.36
N ASP A 168 8.18 -1.69 9.44
CA ASP A 168 8.10 -2.99 10.11
C ASP A 168 7.08 -4.00 9.55
N LEU A 169 6.41 -3.67 8.45
CA LEU A 169 5.57 -4.62 7.73
C LEU A 169 6.42 -5.54 6.85
N HIS A 170 6.63 -6.76 7.31
CA HIS A 170 7.46 -7.78 6.66
C HIS A 170 6.65 -9.04 6.35
N ILE A 171 5.49 -8.85 5.69
CA ILE A 171 4.58 -9.96 5.39
C ILE A 171 5.00 -10.60 4.05
N ARG A 172 5.13 -11.92 4.05
CA ARG A 172 5.49 -12.69 2.85
C ARG A 172 4.30 -12.74 1.90
N VAL A 173 4.53 -12.36 0.64
CA VAL A 173 3.51 -12.34 -0.40
C VAL A 173 3.99 -13.19 -1.57
N SER A 174 3.23 -14.22 -1.90
CA SER A 174 3.64 -15.27 -2.86
C SER A 174 3.99 -14.71 -4.25
N ILE A 175 3.25 -13.72 -4.74
CA ILE A 175 3.54 -13.10 -6.04
C ILE A 175 4.91 -12.39 -6.03
N PHE A 176 5.24 -11.66 -4.96
CA PHE A 176 6.54 -10.98 -4.85
C PHE A 176 7.71 -11.94 -4.62
N LEU A 177 7.47 -13.05 -3.92
CA LEU A 177 8.47 -14.11 -3.79
C LEU A 177 8.74 -14.79 -5.14
N LYS A 178 7.70 -15.08 -5.93
CA LYS A 178 7.82 -15.66 -7.28
C LYS A 178 8.57 -14.73 -8.23
N ASP A 179 8.31 -13.43 -8.14
CA ASP A 179 8.99 -12.40 -8.94
C ASP A 179 10.42 -12.11 -8.47
N LYS A 180 10.86 -12.70 -7.35
CA LYS A 180 12.16 -12.46 -6.70
C LYS A 180 12.38 -10.99 -6.29
N VAL A 181 11.31 -10.23 -6.15
CA VAL A 181 11.36 -8.84 -5.65
C VAL A 181 11.22 -8.78 -4.12
N GLN A 182 10.91 -9.90 -3.48
CA GLN A 182 10.85 -10.05 -2.03
C GLN A 182 11.66 -11.27 -1.57
N ASN A 183 12.34 -11.12 -0.44
CA ASN A 183 13.06 -12.19 0.23
C ASN A 183 12.12 -13.05 1.08
N SER A 184 12.57 -14.25 1.46
CA SER A 184 11.82 -15.16 2.35
C SER A 184 11.51 -14.57 3.74
N ASN A 185 12.26 -13.54 4.16
CA ASN A 185 12.02 -12.78 5.40
C ASN A 185 10.97 -11.64 5.25
N GLY A 186 10.34 -11.50 4.08
CA GLY A 186 9.32 -10.48 3.83
C GLY A 186 9.86 -9.09 3.46
N ARG A 187 11.17 -8.89 3.39
CA ARG A 187 11.79 -7.64 2.94
C ARG A 187 11.84 -7.55 1.42
N PHE A 188 11.62 -6.36 0.88
CA PHE A 188 11.77 -6.10 -0.56
C PHE A 188 13.23 -5.96 -0.97
N VAL A 189 13.54 -6.46 -2.16
CA VAL A 189 14.78 -6.22 -2.88
C VAL A 189 14.50 -5.09 -3.88
N LEU A 190 15.15 -3.95 -3.70
CA LEU A 190 14.95 -2.80 -4.57
C LEU A 190 15.96 -2.84 -5.72
N PRO A 191 15.54 -2.49 -6.95
CA PRO A 191 16.44 -2.45 -8.08
C PRO A 191 17.44 -1.30 -7.90
N VAL A 192 18.71 -1.56 -8.24
CA VAL A 192 19.80 -0.56 -8.20
C VAL A 192 19.91 0.25 -9.49
N SER A 193 19.07 -0.06 -10.47
CA SER A 193 19.01 0.58 -11.79
C SER A 193 17.59 0.59 -12.33
N GLY A 194 17.33 1.31 -13.42
CA GLY A 194 16.00 1.40 -14.00
C GLY A 194 15.69 2.78 -14.60
N PRO A 195 14.39 3.08 -14.81
CA PRO A 195 13.98 4.34 -15.40
C PRO A 195 14.29 5.50 -14.45
N LEU A 196 14.94 6.52 -14.99
CA LEU A 196 15.20 7.76 -14.29
C LEU A 196 13.98 8.67 -14.37
N PRO A 197 13.77 9.53 -13.35
CA PRO A 197 12.74 10.55 -13.44
C PRO A 197 12.90 11.44 -14.67
N TRP A 198 11.78 11.91 -15.21
CA TRP A 198 11.78 12.92 -16.26
C TRP A 198 12.64 14.13 -15.89
N GLY A 199 13.41 14.64 -16.85
CA GLY A 199 14.33 15.76 -16.66
C GLY A 199 15.66 15.40 -15.99
N THR A 200 15.87 14.14 -15.60
CA THR A 200 17.12 13.69 -15.00
C THR A 200 18.09 13.19 -16.07
N LYS A 201 19.36 13.57 -15.97
CA LYS A 201 20.42 13.03 -16.83
C LYS A 201 20.85 11.66 -16.32
N VAL A 202 21.25 10.79 -17.25
CA VAL A 202 21.88 9.51 -16.91
C VAL A 202 23.13 9.77 -16.04
N PRO A 203 23.25 9.13 -14.86
CA PRO A 203 24.40 9.32 -13.98
C PRO A 203 25.67 8.82 -14.67
N GLY A 204 26.84 9.27 -14.21
CA GLY A 204 28.14 8.83 -14.71
C GLY A 204 28.91 9.89 -15.49
N LEU A 205 28.24 10.93 -15.99
CA LEU A 205 28.94 12.01 -16.71
C LEU A 205 29.60 13.02 -15.74
N ILE A 206 30.92 13.08 -15.73
CA ILE A 206 31.73 14.03 -14.96
C ILE A 206 32.24 15.13 -15.90
N ARG A 207 31.92 16.38 -15.59
CA ARG A 207 32.39 17.58 -16.32
C ARG A 207 33.29 18.41 -15.41
N THR A 208 34.45 18.81 -15.92
CA THR A 208 35.36 19.74 -15.23
C THR A 208 35.34 21.06 -15.99
N PHE A 209 35.14 22.16 -15.26
CA PHE A 209 35.12 23.52 -15.79
C PHE A 209 36.35 24.29 -15.32
N ASN A 210 36.86 25.19 -16.14
CA ASN A 210 37.93 26.11 -15.74
C ASN A 210 37.37 27.34 -14.99
N ASN A 211 38.26 28.23 -14.56
CA ASN A 211 37.91 29.47 -13.85
C ASN A 211 37.08 30.47 -14.69
N LYS A 212 36.98 30.25 -16.01
CA LYS A 212 36.15 31.04 -16.93
C LYS A 212 34.77 30.40 -17.18
N GLY A 213 34.49 29.25 -16.56
CA GLY A 213 33.24 28.50 -16.76
C GLY A 213 33.21 27.66 -18.04
N GLU A 214 34.34 27.49 -18.74
CA GLU A 214 34.43 26.69 -19.96
C GLU A 214 34.67 25.22 -19.60
N GLU A 215 33.97 24.30 -20.29
CA GLU A 215 34.13 22.85 -20.10
C GLU A 215 35.50 22.40 -20.67
N VAL A 216 36.42 22.00 -19.79
CA VAL A 216 37.78 21.59 -20.18
C VAL A 216 37.98 20.09 -20.22
N ARG A 217 37.14 19.32 -19.52
CA ARG A 217 37.26 17.86 -19.48
C ARG A 217 35.91 17.20 -19.27
N LYS A 218 35.69 16.13 -20.02
CA LYS A 218 34.52 15.26 -19.93
C LYS A 218 34.98 13.82 -19.72
N VAL A 219 34.56 13.20 -18.62
CA VAL A 219 34.88 11.81 -18.26
C VAL A 219 33.59 11.07 -17.94
N GLU A 220 33.55 9.78 -18.22
CA GLU A 220 32.43 8.91 -17.90
C GLU A 220 32.83 7.90 -16.83
N PHE A 221 32.08 7.89 -15.72
CA PHE A 221 32.19 6.90 -14.66
C PHE A 221 31.25 5.72 -14.95
N LYS A 222 31.82 4.52 -15.04
CA LYS A 222 31.07 3.28 -15.24
C LYS A 222 30.32 2.91 -13.96
N HIS A 223 29.04 3.30 -13.87
CA HIS A 223 28.18 3.05 -12.72
C HIS A 223 27.63 1.62 -12.62
N GLY A 224 27.82 0.77 -13.62
CA GLY A 224 27.40 -0.64 -13.61
C GLY A 224 25.89 -0.90 -13.67
N GLY A 225 25.04 0.10 -13.42
CA GLY A 225 23.59 0.02 -13.59
C GLY A 225 23.10 0.26 -15.03
N SER A 226 21.92 -0.24 -15.37
CA SER A 226 21.21 0.10 -16.61
C SER A 226 20.19 1.20 -16.35
N TYR A 227 20.54 2.45 -16.64
CA TYR A 227 19.64 3.60 -16.46
C TYR A 227 19.05 4.04 -17.80
N VAL A 228 17.74 4.24 -17.81
CA VAL A 228 17.01 4.70 -19.00
C VAL A 228 16.35 6.03 -18.67
N ALA A 229 16.61 7.07 -19.46
CA ALA A 229 15.91 8.34 -19.28
C ALA A 229 14.41 8.16 -19.59
N ALA A 230 13.54 8.72 -18.76
CA ALA A 230 12.11 8.74 -19.09
C ALA A 230 11.90 9.51 -20.41
N PRO A 231 11.08 9.01 -21.34
CA PRO A 231 10.89 9.63 -22.66
C PRO A 231 10.01 10.89 -22.59
N LYS A 232 9.09 10.98 -21.62
CA LYS A 232 8.21 12.12 -21.38
C LYS A 232 7.76 12.17 -19.92
N GLU A 233 7.19 13.30 -19.51
CA GLU A 233 6.55 13.42 -18.19
C GLU A 233 5.20 12.70 -18.16
N GLY A 234 4.89 12.07 -17.02
CA GLY A 234 3.58 11.46 -16.78
C GLY A 234 2.49 12.52 -16.63
N SER A 235 1.32 12.27 -17.23
CA SER A 235 0.19 13.20 -17.17
C SER A 235 -0.44 13.27 -15.77
N PHE A 236 -0.65 14.49 -15.27
CA PHE A 236 -1.43 14.78 -14.06
C PHE A 236 -2.86 15.26 -14.37
N GLU A 237 -3.22 15.36 -15.64
CA GLU A 237 -4.56 15.77 -16.09
C GLU A 237 -5.58 14.65 -15.87
N LEU A 238 -6.88 14.98 -15.92
CA LEU A 238 -7.95 13.98 -15.74
C LEU A 238 -7.80 12.77 -16.69
N TYR A 239 -7.36 13.03 -17.92
CA TYR A 239 -7.05 12.02 -18.92
C TYR A 239 -5.61 12.19 -19.42
N GLY A 240 -4.92 11.07 -19.65
CA GLY A 240 -3.61 11.07 -20.28
C GLY A 240 -2.77 9.87 -19.89
N ASP A 241 -1.66 9.70 -20.59
CA ASP A 241 -0.71 8.63 -20.30
C ASP A 241 0.09 8.96 -19.04
N ARG A 242 -0.04 8.13 -18.00
CA ARG A 242 0.70 8.29 -16.74
C ARG A 242 2.18 7.97 -16.91
N VAL A 243 2.57 7.21 -17.94
CA VAL A 243 3.94 6.69 -18.25
C VAL A 243 4.48 5.72 -17.19
N LEU A 244 4.12 5.94 -15.93
CA LEU A 244 4.46 5.14 -14.77
C LEU A 244 3.59 3.88 -14.74
N LYS A 245 4.23 2.71 -14.67
CA LYS A 245 3.54 1.42 -14.51
C LYS A 245 3.07 1.15 -13.07
N LEU A 246 3.61 1.87 -12.08
CA LEU A 246 3.21 1.74 -10.67
C LEU A 246 1.74 2.17 -10.48
N GLY A 247 0.98 1.45 -9.66
CA GLY A 247 -0.46 1.69 -9.46
C GLY A 247 -1.37 0.98 -10.48
N THR A 248 -0.79 0.29 -11.46
CA THR A 248 -1.55 -0.59 -12.37
C THR A 248 -1.74 -1.99 -11.77
N ASN A 249 -2.72 -2.75 -12.28
CA ASN A 249 -3.09 -4.06 -11.72
C ASN A 249 -1.97 -5.12 -11.91
N MET A 250 -1.20 -5.34 -10.85
CA MET A 250 -0.12 -6.34 -10.83
C MET A 250 -0.61 -7.80 -10.73
N TYR A 251 -1.89 -8.03 -10.49
CA TYR A 251 -2.47 -9.37 -10.30
C TYR A 251 -3.04 -9.97 -11.60
N SER A 252 -2.96 -9.25 -12.71
CA SER A 252 -3.42 -9.72 -14.01
C SER A 252 -2.53 -10.85 -14.53
N VAL A 253 -3.15 -11.88 -15.12
CA VAL A 253 -2.49 -13.12 -15.59
C VAL A 253 -1.47 -12.88 -16.71
N ASN A 254 -1.57 -11.76 -17.44
CA ASN A 254 -0.66 -11.40 -18.54
C ASN A 254 0.36 -10.36 -18.08
N ARG A 255 1.53 -10.81 -17.60
CA ARG A 255 2.67 -9.94 -17.29
C ARG A 255 3.76 -10.08 -18.35
N PRO A 256 4.29 -8.97 -18.92
CA PRO A 256 5.66 -8.93 -19.41
C PRO A 256 6.59 -8.67 -18.21
N VAL A 257 7.28 -9.71 -17.74
CA VAL A 257 8.25 -9.60 -16.63
C VAL A 257 9.61 -9.25 -17.22
N GLU A 258 10.08 -8.02 -17.01
CA GLU A 258 11.48 -7.65 -17.28
C GLU A 258 12.33 -8.02 -16.06
N THR A 259 12.97 -9.19 -16.15
CA THR A 259 13.86 -9.71 -15.10
C THR A 259 15.30 -9.46 -15.53
N HIS A 260 15.97 -8.48 -14.93
CA HIS A 260 17.43 -8.40 -14.94
C HIS A 260 17.92 -8.50 -13.50
N MET A 261 18.14 -9.74 -13.06
CA MET A 261 18.73 -10.07 -11.77
C MET A 261 20.16 -10.58 -11.98
N SER A 262 21.11 -10.01 -11.24
CA SER A 262 22.44 -10.59 -11.04
C SER A 262 22.90 -10.40 -9.58
N GLY A 263 22.72 -11.46 -8.79
CA GLY A 263 23.71 -12.13 -7.92
C GLY A 263 24.35 -11.45 -6.69
N ALA A 264 24.21 -12.15 -5.54
CA ALA A 264 25.12 -12.26 -4.36
C ALA A 264 25.22 -11.04 -3.39
N SER A 265 25.42 -11.14 -2.06
CA SER A 265 25.54 -12.23 -1.06
C SER A 265 25.30 -11.64 0.36
N GLU A 266 24.82 -12.51 1.25
CA GLU A 266 24.81 -12.62 2.72
C GLU A 266 25.26 -11.49 3.72
N ASN A 267 24.46 -11.45 4.81
CA ASN A 267 24.82 -11.38 6.25
C ASN A 267 24.54 -10.13 7.13
N LEU A 268 23.90 -10.47 8.26
CA LEU A 268 23.94 -9.92 9.63
C LEU A 268 22.97 -8.82 10.09
N ALA A 269 22.53 -9.06 11.33
CA ALA A 269 21.37 -8.54 12.02
C ALA A 269 21.73 -7.42 13.01
N ALA A 270 20.75 -6.56 13.32
CA ALA A 270 20.61 -5.94 14.64
C ALA A 270 19.17 -5.44 14.84
N GLN A 271 18.59 -5.81 15.98
CA GLN A 271 17.27 -5.42 16.46
C GLN A 271 17.39 -4.11 17.26
N THR A 272 16.39 -3.24 17.16
CA THR A 272 16.15 -2.17 18.15
C THR A 272 14.64 -2.04 18.34
N GLN A 273 14.17 -2.33 19.55
CA GLN A 273 12.78 -2.17 19.97
C GLN A 273 12.58 -0.73 20.46
N GLU A 274 11.61 0.00 19.92
CA GLU A 274 11.03 1.15 20.61
C GLU A 274 9.51 1.13 20.53
N SER A 275 8.90 1.40 21.68
CA SER A 275 7.47 1.42 21.97
C SER A 275 6.90 2.81 21.70
N ILE A 276 5.78 2.90 20.98
CA ILE A 276 5.02 4.16 20.88
C ILE A 276 3.57 3.86 21.22
N ALA A 277 3.13 4.40 22.36
CA ALA A 277 1.74 4.36 22.82
C ALA A 277 0.84 5.23 21.91
N PRO A 278 -0.41 4.81 21.63
CA PRO A 278 -1.30 5.52 20.70
C PRO A 278 -1.88 6.81 21.32
N ASN A 279 -1.86 7.89 20.52
CA ASN A 279 -2.45 9.20 20.82
C ASN A 279 -3.99 9.09 21.00
N PRO A 280 -4.56 9.52 22.15
CA PRO A 280 -5.98 9.40 22.44
C PRO A 280 -6.90 10.28 21.57
N LEU A 281 -6.42 11.38 20.99
CA LEU A 281 -7.21 12.27 20.13
C LEU A 281 -7.62 11.60 18.80
N ALA A 282 -6.74 10.76 18.25
CA ALA A 282 -7.05 10.00 17.04
C ALA A 282 -8.24 9.05 17.25
N LYS A 283 -8.51 8.58 18.48
CA LYS A 283 -9.60 7.63 18.77
C LYS A 283 -10.99 8.25 18.60
N GLU A 284 -11.14 9.54 18.89
CA GLU A 284 -12.43 10.23 18.78
C GLU A 284 -12.77 10.59 17.33
N GLU A 285 -11.78 11.06 16.56
CA GLU A 285 -11.90 11.28 15.13
C GLU A 285 -12.26 9.97 14.40
N LEU A 286 -11.64 8.86 14.79
CA LEU A 286 -11.94 7.52 14.27
C LEU A 286 -13.38 7.07 14.52
N ASN A 287 -13.94 7.39 15.70
CA ASN A 287 -15.34 7.10 15.98
C ASN A 287 -16.28 7.94 15.12
N LEU A 288 -15.91 9.19 14.81
CA LEU A 288 -16.68 10.05 13.92
C LEU A 288 -16.71 9.49 12.49
N LEU A 289 -15.57 9.10 11.95
CA LEU A 289 -15.46 8.51 10.60
C LEU A 289 -16.13 7.14 10.51
N ALA A 290 -15.94 6.31 11.54
CA ALA A 290 -16.66 5.04 11.64
C ALA A 290 -18.18 5.25 11.74
N ARG A 291 -18.64 6.32 12.39
CA ARG A 291 -20.05 6.68 12.47
C ARG A 291 -20.57 7.29 11.17
N LEU A 292 -19.73 7.97 10.39
CA LEU A 292 -20.10 8.43 9.05
C LEU A 292 -20.23 7.26 8.06
N ILE A 293 -19.33 6.27 8.13
CA ILE A 293 -19.46 5.02 7.37
C ILE A 293 -20.66 4.18 7.84
N GLY A 294 -20.92 4.13 9.16
CA GLY A 294 -21.98 3.31 9.76
C GLY A 294 -23.36 3.97 9.87
N GLY A 295 -23.44 5.29 9.76
CA GLY A 295 -24.67 6.08 9.73
C GLY A 295 -25.21 6.29 8.32
N MET A 296 -24.49 5.79 7.31
CA MET A 296 -25.04 5.56 5.99
C MET A 296 -26.01 4.38 6.09
N GLU A 297 -27.30 4.62 5.82
CA GLU A 297 -28.21 3.52 5.55
C GLU A 297 -27.65 2.74 4.36
N ILE A 298 -27.03 1.59 4.65
CA ILE A 298 -26.74 0.57 3.64
C ILE A 298 -28.11 0.28 3.03
N LYS A 299 -28.31 0.66 1.76
CA LYS A 299 -29.52 0.31 1.02
C LYS A 299 -29.67 -1.20 1.15
N LYS A 300 -30.57 -1.65 2.03
CA LYS A 300 -30.93 -3.06 2.11
C LYS A 300 -31.43 -3.42 0.71
N PRO A 301 -30.89 -4.47 0.06
CA PRO A 301 -31.47 -4.93 -1.17
C PRO A 301 -32.95 -5.23 -0.89
N SER A 302 -33.82 -4.60 -1.67
CA SER A 302 -35.25 -4.91 -1.70
C SER A 302 -35.41 -6.33 -2.26
N GLY A 303 -35.39 -7.33 -1.38
CA GLY A 303 -35.64 -8.74 -1.71
C GLY A 303 -34.68 -9.72 -1.00
N PRO A 304 -35.10 -10.99 -0.81
CA PRO A 304 -34.31 -12.01 -0.15
C PRO A 304 -33.26 -12.59 -1.12
N GLU A 305 -32.25 -11.81 -1.50
CA GLU A 305 -31.06 -12.40 -2.12
C GLU A 305 -30.11 -12.84 -1.00
N PRO A 306 -29.84 -14.15 -0.83
CA PRO A 306 -28.88 -14.61 0.17
C PRO A 306 -27.49 -14.11 -0.24
N GLY A 307 -26.86 -13.32 0.64
CA GLY A 307 -25.48 -12.90 0.45
C GLY A 307 -24.56 -14.09 0.24
N PHE A 308 -23.62 -14.00 -0.71
CA PHE A 308 -22.71 -15.10 -1.00
C PHE A 308 -21.39 -14.92 -0.25
N ARG A 309 -20.86 -16.03 0.27
CA ARG A 309 -19.55 -16.05 0.93
C ARG A 309 -18.47 -16.26 -0.11
N LEU A 310 -17.47 -15.38 -0.09
CA LEU A 310 -16.29 -15.47 -0.93
C LEU A 310 -15.10 -15.85 -0.03
N ASN A 311 -14.51 -17.02 -0.26
CA ASN A 311 -13.23 -17.38 0.34
C ASN A 311 -12.14 -16.93 -0.65
N LEU A 312 -11.33 -15.94 -0.29
CA LEU A 312 -10.35 -15.38 -1.24
C LEU A 312 -9.21 -16.37 -1.56
N PHE A 313 -9.04 -17.43 -0.78
CA PHE A 313 -7.94 -18.39 -0.91
C PHE A 313 -8.49 -19.80 -0.68
N THR A 314 -8.23 -20.72 -1.60
CA THR A 314 -8.90 -22.02 -1.69
C THR A 314 -8.09 -23.19 -1.13
N THR A 315 -6.85 -22.97 -0.70
CA THR A 315 -6.04 -24.02 -0.07
C THR A 315 -5.96 -23.81 1.44
N ASP A 316 -6.51 -24.77 2.20
CA ASP A 316 -6.35 -24.85 3.65
C ASP A 316 -4.85 -24.81 4.05
N GLU A 317 -3.94 -25.26 3.18
CA GLU A 317 -2.48 -25.15 3.37
C GLU A 317 -1.95 -23.71 3.35
N GLU A 318 -2.46 -22.83 2.49
CA GLU A 318 -2.10 -21.40 2.50
C GLU A 318 -2.70 -20.67 3.71
N GLU A 319 -3.81 -21.19 4.26
CA GLU A 319 -4.44 -20.66 5.47
C GLU A 319 -3.75 -21.17 6.75
N GLU A 320 -3.36 -22.45 6.80
CA GLU A 320 -2.62 -23.08 7.91
C GLU A 320 -1.20 -22.55 8.04
N THR A 321 -0.48 -22.35 6.93
CA THR A 321 0.84 -21.70 6.95
C THR A 321 0.76 -20.30 7.55
N SER A 322 -0.32 -19.57 7.28
CA SER A 322 -0.57 -18.24 7.84
C SER A 322 -0.92 -18.30 9.34
N ARG A 323 -1.76 -19.27 9.76
CA ARG A 323 -2.08 -19.50 11.17
C ARG A 323 -0.86 -19.95 11.98
N ARG A 324 -0.02 -20.84 11.43
CA ARG A 324 1.24 -21.29 12.06
C ARG A 324 2.24 -20.15 12.20
N THR A 325 2.39 -19.29 11.19
CA THR A 325 3.30 -18.13 11.26
C THR A 325 2.85 -17.14 12.36
N LYS A 326 1.55 -16.89 12.51
CA LYS A 326 1.00 -16.00 13.55
C LYS A 326 0.94 -16.64 14.95
N SER A 327 0.67 -17.94 15.04
CA SER A 327 0.65 -18.72 16.30
C SER A 327 2.04 -18.81 16.94
N TRP A 328 3.09 -18.98 16.13
CA TRP A 328 4.48 -19.00 16.63
C TRP A 328 4.88 -17.65 17.26
N LEU A 329 4.45 -16.54 16.66
CA LEU A 329 4.63 -15.18 17.19
C LEU A 329 3.82 -14.94 18.48
N GLY A 330 2.64 -15.53 18.62
CA GLY A 330 1.80 -15.41 19.83
C GLY A 330 2.27 -16.28 21.00
N SER A 331 2.82 -17.47 20.74
CA SER A 331 3.24 -18.42 21.78
C SER A 331 4.49 -17.96 22.54
N TRP A 332 5.42 -17.26 21.87
CA TRP A 332 6.58 -16.65 22.52
C TRP A 332 6.24 -15.51 23.48
N GLY A 333 5.07 -14.87 23.32
CA GLY A 333 4.58 -13.83 24.23
C GLY A 333 3.99 -14.36 25.54
N SER A 334 3.56 -15.63 25.57
CA SER A 334 2.87 -16.22 26.72
C SER A 334 3.79 -16.99 27.67
N LEU A 335 5.02 -17.34 27.25
CA LEU A 335 5.94 -18.15 28.07
C LEU A 335 6.85 -17.33 28.99
N ARG A 336 6.76 -15.99 28.99
CA ARG A 336 7.57 -15.09 29.84
C ARG A 336 6.88 -14.60 31.12
N SER A 337 5.66 -15.06 31.43
CA SER A 337 4.89 -14.56 32.58
C SER A 337 4.89 -15.48 33.81
N TRP A 338 5.62 -16.59 33.82
CA TRP A 338 5.65 -17.54 34.94
C TRP A 338 7.08 -17.85 35.38
N THR A 339 7.72 -16.91 36.06
CA THR A 339 8.77 -17.15 37.09
C THR A 339 9.13 -15.84 37.78
N SER A 340 8.34 -15.44 38.78
CA SER A 340 8.78 -14.44 39.77
C SER A 340 7.86 -14.49 41.00
N GLN A 341 8.22 -15.29 42.00
CA GLN A 341 7.79 -15.09 43.38
C GLN A 341 8.75 -15.78 44.36
N GLY A 342 9.35 -14.98 45.25
CA GLY A 342 10.07 -15.37 46.48
C GLY A 342 11.54 -15.76 46.28
N GLY A 343 12.54 -15.22 46.97
CA GLY A 343 12.58 -14.31 48.11
C GLY A 343 13.90 -14.50 48.88
N ALA A 344 14.89 -13.63 48.62
CA ALA A 344 15.97 -13.14 49.51
C ALA A 344 16.92 -14.16 50.23
N PRO A 345 17.98 -13.73 50.97
CA PRO A 345 19.36 -13.77 50.46
C PRO A 345 20.39 -14.43 51.42
N ALA A 346 21.55 -14.88 50.93
CA ALA A 346 22.72 -15.11 51.80
C ALA A 346 24.08 -15.19 51.07
N ARG A 347 24.98 -14.29 51.48
CA ARG A 347 26.43 -14.42 51.77
C ARG A 347 27.39 -15.13 50.80
N ALA A 348 28.35 -14.31 50.33
CA ALA A 348 29.81 -14.50 50.25
C ALA A 348 30.38 -15.91 50.49
N MET A 349 31.26 -16.38 49.59
CA MET A 349 32.72 -16.53 49.80
C MET A 349 33.42 -17.18 48.58
N THR A 350 34.61 -16.65 48.25
CA THR A 350 35.84 -17.31 47.76
C THR A 350 35.97 -17.94 46.35
N CYS A 351 36.89 -17.31 45.58
CA CYS A 351 38.11 -17.84 44.92
C CYS A 351 38.07 -19.15 44.09
N LEU A 352 38.32 -18.99 42.77
CA LEU A 352 39.39 -19.55 41.89
C LEU A 352 40.01 -20.94 42.21
N PRO A 353 40.56 -21.66 41.20
CA PRO A 353 41.05 -21.18 39.90
C PRO A 353 40.17 -21.50 38.68
#